data_AF-A0A2T3ZXH2-F1
#
_entry.id   AF-A0A2T3ZXH2-F1
#
_cell.length_a   1.000
_cell.length_b   1.000
_cell.length_c   1.000
_cell.angle_alpha   90.00
_cell.angle_beta   90.00
_cell.angle_gamma   90.00
#
_symmetry.space_group_name_H-M   'P 1'
#
loop_
_entity.id
_entity.type
_entity.pdbx_description
1 polymer ?
#
loop_
_entity_poly.entity_id
_entity_poly.type
_entity_poly.pdbx_seq_one_letter_code
_entity_poly.pdbx_strand_id
1 'polypeptide(L)'
;MTMDAKYIEGVVRVPLSQFVSEDDRRAASGILISGFEGVLQNLKHQLTGYIDQRIQARLLNILKLNAAEFRRISNSEAICSIASRDICCVVNGGVLQAAKELHGTDESFECTVHMCCLPPPQSKKISDGDIFQNVRYFATQRRYDIAQQWINILSAPKRRHLTFIFDRPVIMDSLDRLLCYPGLWAGLQLGNWAKHLAAHVDKCIVNYLEYINSSYERIFSGHEESKHLLDESTVYQLQNLTPAWCNNDRLYIQEAFRKKIIFKSIESEEILTRLEQNLLSFPGIIPSIQTFHQNMKYLTIGVKILEKYVEVKPPAGKKSDITRTKPDLFDNLSRDWFVDKAAKSLQTDHEKFIAPAVVNAHGSVAQLLVAALRYFPLLSSEGPLQDFRGECEAPLVSSDYIKLLCQTASQLGFDNEKIRKHAGDVQIDYRQYEKPFARMRWRSGKPPFYSFTLLYNQSFMLRLFGKPFGPSTVPSPLCIQSNILRSFFGFY
;
A
#
# COMPACT_ATOMS: atom_id res chain seq x y z
N MET A 1 8.47 -19.55 2.83
CA MET A 1 8.35 -18.53 3.90
C MET A 1 8.22 -19.24 5.23
N THR A 2 9.33 -19.46 5.93
CA THR A 2 9.32 -19.86 7.34
C THR A 2 8.99 -18.60 8.14
N MET A 3 7.73 -18.44 8.55
CA MET A 3 7.30 -17.26 9.31
C MET A 3 7.93 -17.27 10.70
N ASP A 4 8.54 -16.14 11.04
CA ASP A 4 9.16 -15.85 12.32
C ASP A 4 8.14 -15.87 13.46
N ALA A 5 8.62 -15.99 14.70
CA ALA A 5 7.94 -16.41 15.94
C ALA A 5 6.75 -15.55 16.47
N LYS A 6 5.97 -14.85 15.62
CA LYS A 6 4.86 -13.96 16.04
C LYS A 6 3.50 -14.66 16.18
N TYR A 7 3.27 -15.73 15.42
CA TYR A 7 2.11 -16.61 15.55
C TYR A 7 2.57 -17.95 16.09
N ILE A 8 2.06 -18.37 17.24
CA ILE A 8 2.39 -19.68 17.80
C ILE A 8 1.09 -20.44 17.89
N GLU A 9 1.09 -21.61 17.26
CA GLU A 9 0.00 -22.56 17.33
C GLU A 9 0.45 -23.84 18.01
N GLY A 10 -0.49 -24.51 18.65
CA GLY A 10 -0.31 -25.83 19.21
C GLY A 10 -1.66 -26.45 19.50
N VAL A 11 -1.69 -27.76 19.59
CA VAL A 11 -2.91 -28.50 19.90
C VAL A 11 -2.85 -28.94 21.35
N VAL A 12 -3.95 -28.74 22.07
CA VAL A 12 -4.10 -29.16 23.46
C VAL A 12 -5.43 -29.85 23.64
N ARG A 13 -5.52 -30.74 24.63
CA ARG A 13 -6.77 -31.34 25.05
C ARG A 13 -7.33 -30.61 26.25
N VAL A 14 -8.63 -30.36 26.24
CA VAL A 14 -9.33 -29.62 27.29
C VAL A 14 -10.57 -30.42 27.70
N PRO A 15 -10.71 -30.79 28.98
CA PRO A 15 -11.92 -31.43 29.48
C PRO A 15 -13.18 -30.59 29.25
N LEU A 16 -14.26 -31.22 28.79
CA LEU A 16 -15.53 -30.55 28.47
C LEU A 16 -16.13 -29.81 29.67
N SER A 17 -15.86 -30.32 30.88
CA SER A 17 -16.28 -29.70 32.15
C SER A 17 -15.69 -28.31 32.38
N GLN A 18 -14.56 -27.98 31.75
CA GLN A 18 -13.86 -26.69 31.93
C GLN A 18 -14.40 -25.58 31.02
N PHE A 19 -15.25 -25.88 30.05
CA PHE A 19 -15.84 -24.83 29.21
C PHE A 19 -17.00 -24.13 29.93
N VAL A 20 -16.99 -22.79 29.85
CA VAL A 20 -17.97 -21.88 30.44
C VAL A 20 -18.50 -20.92 29.36
N SER A 21 -19.79 -20.57 29.42
CA SER A 21 -20.43 -19.61 28.50
C SER A 21 -19.92 -18.18 28.71
N GLU A 22 -19.87 -17.38 27.65
CA GLU A 22 -19.57 -15.95 27.68
C GLU A 22 -20.57 -15.15 28.56
N ASP A 23 -21.80 -15.66 28.73
CA ASP A 23 -22.83 -15.04 29.59
C ASP A 23 -22.52 -15.13 31.09
N ASP A 24 -21.55 -15.96 31.50
CA ASP A 24 -21.17 -16.13 32.91
C ASP A 24 -20.14 -15.06 33.33
N ARG A 25 -20.49 -14.23 34.32
CA ARG A 25 -19.70 -13.06 34.77
C ARG A 25 -18.32 -13.40 35.36
N ARG A 26 -17.96 -14.69 35.47
CA ARG A 26 -16.62 -15.17 35.88
C ARG A 26 -15.58 -15.12 34.75
N ALA A 27 -16.00 -14.90 33.51
CA ALA A 27 -15.22 -15.02 32.27
C ALA A 27 -14.13 -13.95 32.01
N ALA A 28 -13.72 -13.18 33.01
CA ALA A 28 -12.98 -11.92 32.81
C ALA A 28 -11.49 -12.07 32.40
N SER A 29 -10.97 -13.26 32.06
CA SER A 29 -9.56 -13.42 31.65
C SER A 29 -9.22 -14.67 30.80
N GLY A 30 -10.22 -15.29 30.14
CA GLY A 30 -10.09 -16.63 29.56
C GLY A 30 -9.64 -16.74 28.10
N ILE A 31 -9.17 -17.95 27.75
CA ILE A 31 -9.01 -18.45 26.37
C ILE A 31 -10.38 -18.36 25.68
N LEU A 32 -10.46 -17.69 24.52
CA LEU A 32 -11.70 -17.55 23.76
C LEU A 32 -11.86 -18.68 22.74
N ILE A 33 -12.91 -19.47 22.84
CA ILE A 33 -13.16 -20.62 21.94
C ILE A 33 -14.25 -20.28 20.90
N SER A 34 -13.99 -20.65 19.65
CA SER A 34 -14.92 -20.55 18.51
C SER A 34 -15.16 -21.91 17.85
N GLY A 35 -16.33 -22.07 17.22
CA GLY A 35 -16.71 -23.29 16.49
C GLY A 35 -17.24 -24.42 17.37
N PHE A 36 -17.70 -24.12 18.58
CA PHE A 36 -18.15 -25.14 19.53
C PHE A 36 -19.46 -25.82 19.08
N GLU A 37 -20.27 -25.15 18.27
CA GLU A 37 -21.46 -25.73 17.66
C GLU A 37 -21.15 -26.98 16.81
N GLY A 38 -19.94 -27.07 16.25
CA GLY A 38 -19.49 -28.24 15.49
C GLY A 38 -19.31 -29.49 16.35
N VAL A 39 -19.09 -29.35 17.67
CA VAL A 39 -18.98 -30.48 18.61
C VAL A 39 -20.30 -31.22 18.76
N LEU A 40 -21.44 -30.51 18.61
CA LEU A 40 -22.77 -31.12 18.63
C LEU A 40 -23.03 -32.04 17.42
N GLN A 41 -22.32 -31.82 16.31
CA GLN A 41 -22.50 -32.57 15.06
C GLN A 41 -21.39 -33.61 14.84
N ASN A 42 -20.19 -33.36 15.34
CA ASN A 42 -19.03 -34.23 15.20
C ASN A 42 -18.18 -34.19 16.47
N LEU A 43 -18.13 -35.31 17.19
CA LEU A 43 -17.36 -35.50 18.44
C LEU A 43 -15.84 -35.26 18.29
N LYS A 44 -15.29 -35.37 17.08
CA LYS A 44 -13.87 -35.09 16.78
C LYS A 44 -13.65 -33.68 16.21
N HIS A 45 -14.66 -32.81 16.27
CA HIS A 45 -14.54 -31.45 15.78
C HIS A 45 -13.44 -30.71 16.55
N GLN A 46 -12.48 -30.16 15.81
CA GLN A 46 -11.39 -29.39 16.40
C GLN A 46 -11.88 -27.98 16.70
N LEU A 47 -11.77 -27.59 17.96
CA LEU A 47 -12.13 -26.25 18.42
C LEU A 47 -10.98 -25.29 18.17
N THR A 48 -11.27 -24.02 17.90
CA THR A 48 -10.21 -23.01 17.77
C THR A 48 -10.24 -22.07 18.97
N GLY A 49 -9.14 -22.05 19.72
CA GLY A 49 -8.96 -21.22 20.91
C GLY A 49 -8.00 -20.07 20.65
N TYR A 50 -8.38 -18.87 21.05
CA TYR A 50 -7.55 -17.66 20.93
C TYR A 50 -7.00 -17.28 22.30
N ILE A 51 -5.67 -17.16 22.36
CA ILE A 51 -4.95 -16.82 23.60
C ILE A 51 -4.08 -15.59 23.37
N ASP A 52 -3.96 -14.75 24.40
CA ASP A 52 -3.01 -13.65 24.41
C ASP A 52 -1.61 -14.13 24.82
N GLN A 53 -0.60 -13.26 24.69
CA GLN A 53 0.79 -13.58 25.01
C GLN A 53 1.02 -13.92 26.50
N ARG A 54 0.21 -13.40 27.42
CA ARG A 54 0.33 -13.69 28.86
C ARG A 54 -0.19 -15.08 29.16
N ILE A 55 -1.35 -15.43 28.62
CA ILE A 55 -1.97 -16.75 28.72
C ILE A 55 -1.09 -17.79 28.03
N GLN A 56 -0.52 -17.45 26.87
CA GLN A 56 0.47 -18.29 26.21
C GLN A 56 1.68 -18.58 27.09
N ALA A 57 2.32 -17.56 27.66
CA ALA A 57 3.50 -17.78 28.50
C ALA A 57 3.16 -18.67 29.71
N ARG A 58 1.98 -18.51 30.30
CA ARG A 58 1.47 -19.38 31.37
C ARG A 58 1.24 -20.81 30.87
N LEU A 59 0.63 -20.98 29.70
CA LEU A 59 0.32 -22.27 29.10
C LEU A 59 1.60 -23.03 28.74
N LEU A 60 2.58 -22.37 28.12
CA LEU A 60 3.91 -22.94 27.85
C LEU A 60 4.64 -23.34 29.13
N ASN A 61 4.55 -22.54 30.20
CA ASN A 61 5.10 -22.89 31.50
C ASN A 61 4.39 -24.11 32.14
N ILE A 62 3.05 -24.19 32.06
CA ILE A 62 2.27 -25.33 32.57
C ILE A 62 2.65 -26.61 31.82
N LEU A 63 2.75 -26.53 30.49
CA LEU A 63 3.11 -27.66 29.65
C LEU A 63 4.60 -28.00 29.70
N LYS A 64 5.44 -27.12 30.28
CA LYS A 64 6.91 -27.22 30.28
C LYS A 64 7.50 -27.32 28.86
N LEU A 65 6.93 -26.57 27.92
CA LEU A 65 7.33 -26.55 26.51
C LEU A 65 7.83 -25.17 26.11
N ASN A 66 8.76 -25.11 25.18
CA ASN A 66 9.04 -23.87 24.45
C ASN A 66 8.11 -23.71 23.23
N ALA A 67 8.08 -22.52 22.63
CA ALA A 67 7.21 -22.21 21.50
C ALA A 67 7.45 -23.12 20.26
N ALA A 68 8.68 -23.59 20.05
CA ALA A 68 9.04 -24.46 18.93
C ALA A 68 8.62 -25.93 19.17
N GLU A 69 8.62 -26.38 20.42
CA GLU A 69 8.12 -27.69 20.83
C GLU A 69 6.59 -27.71 20.80
N PHE A 70 5.94 -26.65 21.28
CA PHE A 70 4.48 -26.53 21.26
C PHE A 70 3.91 -26.62 19.83
N ARG A 71 4.59 -26.01 18.85
CA ARG A 71 4.25 -26.15 17.42
C ARG A 71 4.42 -27.56 16.87
N ARG A 72 5.40 -28.33 17.38
CA ARG A 72 5.70 -29.69 16.89
C ARG A 72 4.68 -30.73 17.38
N ILE A 73 4.07 -30.49 18.55
CA ILE A 73 3.07 -31.39 19.14
C ILE A 73 1.78 -31.45 18.32
N SER A 74 1.47 -30.42 17.51
CA SER A 74 0.30 -30.41 16.62
C SER A 74 0.22 -31.61 15.66
N ASN A 75 1.35 -32.29 15.39
CA ASN A 75 1.45 -33.44 14.48
C ASN A 75 1.83 -34.77 15.17
N SER A 76 1.78 -34.85 16.52
CA SER A 76 2.17 -36.04 17.30
C SER A 76 0.98 -36.64 18.06
N GLU A 77 1.00 -37.96 18.29
CA GLU A 77 -0.03 -38.67 19.07
C GLU A 77 -0.08 -38.25 20.56
N ALA A 78 0.97 -37.61 21.07
CA ALA A 78 1.10 -37.15 22.45
C ALA A 78 0.61 -35.71 22.65
N ILE A 79 -0.66 -35.44 22.33
CA ILE A 79 -1.29 -34.13 22.59
C ILE A 79 -1.45 -33.93 24.11
N CYS A 80 -0.88 -32.86 24.66
CA CYS A 80 -0.96 -32.59 26.09
C CYS A 80 -2.36 -32.14 26.53
N SER A 81 -2.87 -32.70 27.62
CA SER A 81 -4.10 -32.25 28.28
C SER A 81 -3.81 -31.11 29.25
N ILE A 82 -4.66 -30.09 29.22
CA ILE A 82 -4.61 -28.94 30.14
C ILE A 82 -5.77 -29.07 31.12
N ALA A 83 -5.44 -29.22 32.40
CA ALA A 83 -6.37 -29.04 33.50
C ALA A 83 -6.24 -27.62 34.06
N SER A 84 -6.90 -26.64 33.41
CA SER A 84 -6.91 -25.24 33.87
C SER A 84 -8.32 -24.84 34.28
N ARG A 85 -8.45 -23.91 35.24
CA ARG A 85 -9.77 -23.38 35.62
C ARG A 85 -10.32 -22.49 34.49
N ASP A 86 -11.53 -22.84 34.06
CA ASP A 86 -12.51 -22.12 33.23
C ASP A 86 -12.02 -21.53 31.89
N ILE A 87 -12.34 -22.21 30.78
CA ILE A 87 -12.11 -21.77 29.40
C ILE A 87 -13.42 -21.21 28.82
N CYS A 88 -13.37 -19.99 28.27
CA CYS A 88 -14.57 -19.28 27.84
C CYS A 88 -14.91 -19.60 26.38
N CYS A 89 -16.13 -20.06 26.15
CA CYS A 89 -16.66 -20.29 24.81
C CYS A 89 -17.60 -19.15 24.40
N VAL A 90 -17.44 -18.67 23.17
CA VAL A 90 -18.33 -17.68 22.53
C VAL A 90 -19.60 -18.42 22.03
N VAL A 91 -20.34 -19.04 22.93
CA VAL A 91 -21.61 -19.75 22.65
C VAL A 91 -22.61 -19.50 23.77
N ASN A 92 -23.91 -19.59 23.45
CA ASN A 92 -24.95 -19.45 24.46
C ASN A 92 -24.90 -20.62 25.48
N GLY A 93 -25.39 -20.39 26.70
CA GLY A 93 -25.39 -21.41 27.76
C GLY A 93 -26.16 -22.69 27.40
N GLY A 94 -27.16 -22.61 26.51
CA GLY A 94 -27.96 -23.74 26.07
C GLY A 94 -27.20 -24.74 25.18
N VAL A 95 -26.34 -24.25 24.28
CA VAL A 95 -25.49 -25.05 23.40
C VAL A 95 -24.45 -25.83 24.21
N LEU A 96 -23.87 -25.16 25.22
CA LEU A 96 -22.91 -25.77 26.13
C LEU A 96 -23.56 -26.86 27.00
N GLN A 97 -24.77 -26.60 27.49
CA GLN A 97 -25.54 -27.55 28.28
C GLN A 97 -25.96 -28.76 27.44
N ALA A 98 -26.43 -28.54 26.21
CA ALA A 98 -26.77 -29.62 25.28
C ALA A 98 -25.56 -30.53 24.98
N ALA A 99 -24.36 -29.96 24.83
CA ALA A 99 -23.14 -30.75 24.63
C ALA A 99 -22.77 -31.59 25.86
N LYS A 100 -22.95 -31.04 27.07
CA LYS A 100 -22.73 -31.75 28.35
C LYS A 100 -23.74 -32.87 28.58
N GLU A 101 -24.99 -32.66 28.17
CA GLU A 101 -26.07 -33.66 28.27
C GLU A 101 -25.90 -34.80 27.25
N LEU A 102 -25.46 -34.49 26.02
CA LEU A 102 -25.29 -35.46 24.95
C LEU A 102 -24.09 -36.41 25.16
N HIS A 103 -23.05 -35.94 25.85
CA HIS A 103 -21.76 -36.65 25.96
C HIS A 103 -21.37 -37.05 27.38
N GLY A 104 -22.23 -36.76 28.36
CA GLY A 104 -22.03 -37.08 29.76
C GLY A 104 -21.20 -36.02 30.49
N THR A 105 -21.52 -35.83 31.77
CA THR A 105 -20.83 -34.93 32.71
C THR A 105 -19.47 -35.44 33.17
N ASP A 106 -18.99 -36.54 32.59
CA ASP A 106 -17.83 -37.26 33.08
C ASP A 106 -16.55 -36.48 32.72
N GLU A 107 -15.68 -36.24 33.71
CA GLU A 107 -14.44 -35.45 33.58
C GLU A 107 -13.43 -36.06 32.57
N SER A 108 -13.75 -37.22 31.99
CA SER A 108 -12.93 -37.98 31.05
C SER A 108 -13.04 -37.53 29.59
N PHE A 109 -14.06 -36.75 29.23
CA PHE A 109 -14.21 -36.31 27.84
C PHE A 109 -13.38 -35.05 27.55
N GLU A 110 -12.40 -35.19 26.65
CA GLU A 110 -11.49 -34.13 26.26
C GLU A 110 -11.76 -33.64 24.83
N CYS A 111 -12.02 -32.35 24.69
CA CYS A 111 -12.10 -31.69 23.39
C CYS A 111 -10.70 -31.33 22.90
N THR A 112 -10.46 -31.52 21.60
CA THR A 112 -9.22 -31.08 20.96
C THR A 112 -9.33 -29.60 20.61
N VAL A 113 -8.50 -28.76 21.23
CA VAL A 113 -8.47 -27.32 21.00
C VAL A 113 -7.17 -26.94 20.31
N HIS A 114 -7.29 -26.35 19.14
CA HIS A 114 -6.22 -25.72 18.42
C HIS A 114 -6.00 -24.30 18.97
N MET A 115 -4.94 -24.13 19.74
CA MET A 115 -4.61 -22.86 20.39
C MET A 115 -3.84 -21.97 19.42
N CYS A 116 -4.44 -20.84 19.05
CA CYS A 116 -3.88 -19.79 18.23
C CYS A 116 -3.46 -18.64 19.13
N CYS A 117 -2.15 -18.47 19.36
CA CYS A 117 -1.64 -17.27 20.01
C CYS A 117 -1.48 -16.17 18.97
N LEU A 118 -2.34 -15.17 19.07
CA LEU A 118 -2.23 -13.94 18.30
C LEU A 118 -1.63 -12.86 19.17
N PRO A 119 -0.80 -11.99 18.60
CA PRO A 119 -0.31 -10.84 19.34
C PRO A 119 -1.48 -9.90 19.70
N PRO A 120 -1.41 -9.21 20.85
CA PRO A 120 -2.55 -8.44 21.34
C PRO A 120 -2.93 -7.32 20.36
N PRO A 121 -4.23 -6.97 20.23
CA PRO A 121 -4.74 -5.97 19.29
C PRO A 121 -4.08 -4.58 19.39
N GLN A 122 -3.42 -4.28 20.51
CA GLN A 122 -2.81 -2.98 20.82
C GLN A 122 -1.28 -3.04 20.88
N SER A 123 -0.64 -4.13 20.44
CA SER A 123 0.82 -4.18 20.35
C SER A 123 1.30 -3.13 19.34
N LYS A 124 1.90 -2.04 19.82
CA LYS A 124 2.57 -1.02 18.98
C LYS A 124 3.69 -1.61 18.08
N LYS A 125 4.05 -2.89 18.25
CA LYS A 125 5.09 -3.58 17.49
C LYS A 125 4.61 -4.20 16.17
N ILE A 126 3.32 -4.13 15.83
CA ILE A 126 2.80 -4.81 14.63
C ILE A 126 2.39 -3.78 13.60
N SER A 127 3.05 -3.85 12.44
CA SER A 127 2.76 -2.97 11.30
C SER A 127 1.52 -3.45 10.55
N ASP A 128 0.92 -2.55 9.76
CA ASP A 128 -0.17 -2.92 8.85
C ASP A 128 0.28 -4.00 7.84
N GLY A 129 1.57 -3.96 7.44
CA GLY A 129 2.18 -4.93 6.55
C GLY A 129 2.33 -6.32 7.16
N ASP A 130 2.78 -6.41 8.42
CA ASP A 130 2.82 -7.67 9.16
C ASP A 130 1.45 -8.35 9.16
N ILE A 131 0.39 -7.57 9.45
CA ILE A 131 -0.97 -8.08 9.46
C ILE A 131 -1.37 -8.55 8.06
N PHE A 132 -1.15 -7.73 7.04
CA PHE A 132 -1.48 -8.08 5.66
C PHE A 132 -0.81 -9.40 5.22
N GLN A 133 0.50 -9.54 5.45
CA GLN A 133 1.24 -10.75 5.10
C GLN A 133 0.69 -12.00 5.80
N ASN A 134 0.36 -11.90 7.09
CA ASN A 134 -0.26 -13.00 7.83
C ASN A 134 -1.64 -13.34 7.27
N VAL A 135 -2.49 -12.34 7.01
CA VAL A 135 -3.81 -12.54 6.40
C VAL A 135 -3.69 -13.29 5.07
N ARG A 136 -2.76 -12.88 4.21
CA ARG A 136 -2.52 -13.56 2.92
C ARG A 136 -1.99 -14.98 3.12
N TYR A 137 -1.00 -15.18 3.99
CA TYR A 137 -0.46 -16.50 4.30
C TYR A 137 -1.55 -17.49 4.73
N PHE A 138 -2.37 -17.15 5.73
CA PHE A 138 -3.42 -18.06 6.20
C PHE A 138 -4.56 -18.22 5.17
N ALA A 139 -4.88 -17.17 4.41
CA ALA A 139 -5.85 -17.28 3.31
C ALA A 139 -5.39 -18.27 2.22
N THR A 140 -4.10 -18.29 1.86
CA THR A 140 -3.57 -19.27 0.88
C THR A 140 -3.64 -20.71 1.37
N GLN A 141 -3.61 -20.91 2.69
CA GLN A 141 -3.78 -22.22 3.34
C GLN A 141 -5.25 -22.59 3.59
N ARG A 142 -6.20 -21.77 3.12
CA ARG A 142 -7.65 -21.91 3.39
C ARG A 142 -8.02 -21.86 4.89
N ARG A 143 -7.17 -21.25 5.71
CA ARG A 143 -7.40 -21.01 7.15
C ARG A 143 -8.00 -19.63 7.37
N TYR A 144 -9.22 -19.46 6.87
CA TYR A 144 -9.91 -18.16 6.83
C TYR A 144 -10.30 -17.64 8.20
N ASP A 145 -10.56 -18.54 9.15
CA ASP A 145 -10.79 -18.27 10.56
C ASP A 145 -9.60 -17.49 11.15
N ILE A 146 -8.37 -17.96 10.94
CA ILE A 146 -7.16 -17.31 11.48
C ILE A 146 -6.85 -16.03 10.72
N ALA A 147 -7.03 -16.02 9.40
CA ALA A 147 -6.91 -14.80 8.60
C ALA A 147 -7.86 -13.71 9.13
N GLN A 148 -9.10 -14.06 9.46
CA GLN A 148 -10.08 -13.14 10.02
C GLN A 148 -9.64 -12.56 11.37
N GLN A 149 -8.95 -13.34 12.20
CA GLN A 149 -8.43 -12.84 13.47
C GLN A 149 -7.27 -11.87 13.31
N TRP A 150 -6.39 -12.11 12.33
CA TRP A 150 -5.38 -11.13 11.95
C TRP A 150 -6.02 -9.82 11.48
N ILE A 151 -7.13 -9.89 10.73
CA ILE A 151 -7.91 -8.70 10.37
C ILE A 151 -8.48 -8.03 11.63
N ASN A 152 -8.95 -8.79 12.63
CA ASN A 152 -9.54 -8.24 13.87
C ASN A 152 -8.56 -7.46 14.75
N ILE A 153 -7.25 -7.64 14.59
CA ILE A 153 -6.21 -6.81 15.23
C ILE A 153 -6.27 -5.36 14.74
N LEU A 154 -6.71 -5.13 13.50
CA LEU A 154 -6.80 -3.80 12.92
C LEU A 154 -7.93 -2.98 13.55
N SER A 155 -7.73 -1.66 13.63
CA SER A 155 -8.80 -0.74 13.99
C SER A 155 -9.97 -0.82 13.00
N ALA A 156 -11.19 -0.50 13.43
CA ALA A 156 -12.38 -0.58 12.59
C ALA A 156 -12.24 0.14 11.22
N PRO A 157 -11.64 1.35 11.12
CA PRO A 157 -11.39 1.97 9.83
C PRO A 157 -10.45 1.16 8.94
N LYS A 158 -9.34 0.64 9.49
CA LYS A 158 -8.36 -0.14 8.73
C LYS A 158 -8.94 -1.47 8.23
N ARG A 159 -9.78 -2.14 9.03
CA ARG A 159 -10.53 -3.33 8.59
C ARG A 159 -11.37 -3.02 7.35
N ARG A 160 -12.15 -1.94 7.40
CA ARG A 160 -12.98 -1.49 6.28
C ARG A 160 -12.15 -1.15 5.04
N HIS A 161 -11.01 -0.48 5.21
CA HIS A 161 -10.12 -0.16 4.11
C HIS A 161 -9.52 -1.41 3.46
N LEU A 162 -9.16 -2.42 4.27
CA LEU A 162 -8.68 -3.69 3.76
C LEU A 162 -9.75 -4.43 2.95
N THR A 163 -11.01 -4.44 3.40
CA THR A 163 -12.14 -4.97 2.62
C THR A 163 -12.26 -4.28 1.26
N PHE A 164 -12.13 -2.95 1.19
CA PHE A 164 -12.15 -2.24 -0.09
C PHE A 164 -11.02 -2.62 -1.05
N ILE A 165 -9.89 -3.12 -0.53
CA ILE A 165 -8.80 -3.65 -1.36
C ILE A 165 -9.17 -5.05 -1.85
N PHE A 166 -9.77 -5.89 -1.01
CA PHE A 166 -10.24 -7.23 -1.40
C PHE A 166 -11.29 -7.19 -2.51
N ASP A 167 -12.14 -6.16 -2.53
CA ASP A 167 -13.13 -5.94 -3.58
C ASP A 167 -12.49 -5.52 -4.93
N ARG A 168 -11.16 -5.42 -5.01
CA ARG A 168 -10.39 -4.99 -6.19
C ARG A 168 -9.33 -6.04 -6.56
N PRO A 169 -9.71 -7.13 -7.25
CA PRO A 169 -8.83 -8.27 -7.49
C PRO A 169 -7.51 -7.89 -8.17
N VAL A 170 -7.53 -6.99 -9.16
CA VAL A 170 -6.31 -6.58 -9.88
C VAL A 170 -5.30 -5.85 -8.98
N ILE A 171 -5.78 -5.02 -8.03
CA ILE A 171 -4.91 -4.36 -7.04
C ILE A 171 -4.37 -5.41 -6.06
N MET A 172 -5.23 -6.32 -5.62
CA MET A 172 -4.86 -7.43 -4.74
C MET A 172 -3.76 -8.30 -5.36
N ASP A 173 -3.91 -8.70 -6.62
CA ASP A 173 -2.92 -9.50 -7.35
C ASP A 173 -1.58 -8.77 -7.44
N SER A 174 -1.61 -7.45 -7.68
CA SER A 174 -0.41 -6.62 -7.72
C SER A 174 0.29 -6.53 -6.36
N LEU A 175 -0.47 -6.46 -5.26
CA LEU A 175 0.06 -6.52 -3.90
C LEU A 175 0.62 -7.90 -3.57
N ASP A 176 -0.04 -8.99 -3.98
CA ASP A 176 0.38 -10.36 -3.72
C ASP A 176 1.73 -10.68 -4.38
N ARG A 177 2.03 -10.11 -5.56
CA ARG A 177 3.36 -10.22 -6.18
C ARG A 177 4.49 -9.69 -5.30
N LEU A 178 4.21 -8.72 -4.42
CA LEU A 178 5.19 -8.14 -3.50
C LEU A 178 5.41 -8.97 -2.23
N LEU A 179 4.64 -10.05 -1.99
CA LEU A 179 4.76 -10.86 -0.77
C LEU A 179 6.13 -11.53 -0.61
N CYS A 180 6.84 -11.79 -1.71
CA CYS A 180 8.19 -12.37 -1.69
C CYS A 180 9.28 -11.42 -1.16
N TYR A 181 8.97 -10.15 -0.94
CA TYR A 181 9.87 -9.10 -0.48
C TYR A 181 9.46 -8.59 0.92
N PRO A 182 9.80 -9.29 2.01
CA PRO A 182 9.26 -8.98 3.34
C PRO A 182 9.56 -7.55 3.81
N GLY A 183 10.75 -7.03 3.52
CA GLY A 183 11.16 -5.67 3.91
C GLY A 183 10.29 -4.54 3.35
N LEU A 184 9.55 -4.76 2.25
CA LEU A 184 8.67 -3.74 1.67
C LEU A 184 7.43 -3.44 2.54
N TRP A 185 6.96 -4.45 3.27
CA TRP A 185 5.67 -4.41 3.95
C TRP A 185 5.63 -3.48 5.16
N ALA A 186 6.78 -3.15 5.74
CA ALA A 186 6.90 -2.11 6.76
C ALA A 186 6.36 -0.74 6.30
N GLY A 187 6.38 -0.49 4.98
CA GLY A 187 5.85 0.74 4.38
C GLY A 187 4.34 0.78 4.20
N LEU A 188 3.61 -0.32 4.41
CA LEU A 188 2.16 -0.39 4.18
C LEU A 188 1.41 0.49 5.20
N GLN A 189 0.50 1.32 4.70
CA GLN A 189 -0.34 2.21 5.52
C GLN A 189 -1.82 2.04 5.15
N LEU A 190 -2.50 1.07 5.77
CA LEU A 190 -3.92 0.78 5.52
C LEU A 190 -4.82 1.99 5.77
N GLY A 191 -4.41 2.90 6.66
CA GLY A 191 -5.12 4.15 6.92
C GLY A 191 -5.29 5.07 5.70
N ASN A 192 -4.43 4.98 4.68
CA ASN A 192 -4.50 5.84 3.49
C ASN A 192 -5.37 5.26 2.36
N TRP A 193 -5.66 3.96 2.38
CA TRP A 193 -6.24 3.27 1.22
C TRP A 193 -7.65 3.74 0.86
N ALA A 194 -8.49 4.14 1.82
CA ALA A 194 -9.77 4.75 1.48
C ALA A 194 -9.61 6.03 0.63
N LYS A 195 -8.58 6.84 0.89
CA LYS A 195 -8.31 8.05 0.09
C LYS A 195 -7.77 7.68 -1.28
N HIS A 196 -6.86 6.70 -1.35
CA HIS A 196 -6.27 6.23 -2.60
C HIS A 196 -7.33 5.65 -3.54
N LEU A 197 -8.21 4.80 -3.02
CA LEU A 197 -9.29 4.17 -3.80
C LEU A 197 -10.42 5.14 -4.17
N ALA A 198 -10.58 6.24 -3.42
CA ALA A 198 -11.53 7.31 -3.74
C ALA A 198 -11.03 8.22 -4.88
N ALA A 199 -9.76 8.13 -5.27
CA ALA A 199 -9.20 8.88 -6.38
C ALA A 199 -9.60 8.31 -7.76
N HIS A 200 -10.23 7.12 -7.80
CA HIS A 200 -10.72 6.50 -9.04
C HIS A 200 -9.65 6.40 -10.16
N VAL A 201 -8.42 6.04 -9.76
CA VAL A 201 -7.25 5.86 -10.65
C VAL A 201 -6.62 4.49 -10.41
N ASP A 202 -7.43 3.44 -10.45
CA ASP A 202 -7.02 2.09 -10.06
C ASP A 202 -5.91 1.56 -10.97
N LYS A 203 -5.95 1.90 -12.27
CA LYS A 203 -4.89 1.56 -13.23
C LYS A 203 -3.55 2.18 -12.84
N CYS A 204 -3.54 3.43 -12.38
CA CYS A 204 -2.32 4.08 -11.89
C CYS A 204 -1.78 3.38 -10.64
N ILE A 205 -2.65 2.95 -9.72
CA ILE A 205 -2.24 2.20 -8.53
C ILE A 205 -1.54 0.89 -8.96
N VAL A 206 -2.16 0.13 -9.85
CA VAL A 206 -1.61 -1.13 -10.39
C VAL A 206 -0.26 -0.90 -11.06
N ASN A 207 -0.15 0.10 -11.94
CA ASN A 207 1.10 0.45 -12.60
C ASN A 207 2.23 0.72 -11.59
N TYR A 208 1.94 1.48 -10.53
CA TYR A 208 2.95 1.79 -9.52
C TYR A 208 3.36 0.56 -8.71
N LEU A 209 2.42 -0.31 -8.36
CA LEU A 209 2.73 -1.57 -7.67
C LEU A 209 3.57 -2.50 -8.56
N GLU A 210 3.29 -2.56 -9.85
CA GLU A 210 4.09 -3.31 -10.81
C GLU A 210 5.48 -2.68 -11.01
N TYR A 211 5.59 -1.35 -10.97
CA TYR A 211 6.88 -0.66 -10.94
C TYR A 211 7.70 -1.06 -9.71
N ILE A 212 7.08 -1.21 -8.54
CA ILE A 212 7.77 -1.75 -7.36
C ILE A 212 8.25 -3.17 -7.66
N ASN A 213 7.37 -4.05 -8.13
CA ASN A 213 7.73 -5.46 -8.39
C ASN A 213 8.91 -5.58 -9.36
N SER A 214 8.76 -5.03 -10.57
CA SER A 214 9.80 -5.03 -11.61
C SER A 214 11.12 -4.38 -11.16
N SER A 215 11.06 -3.36 -10.31
CA SER A 215 12.26 -2.74 -9.74
C SER A 215 13.04 -3.72 -8.87
N TYR A 216 12.36 -4.46 -8.00
CA TYR A 216 13.00 -5.44 -7.14
C TYR A 216 13.35 -6.75 -7.87
N GLU A 217 12.64 -7.11 -8.94
CA GLU A 217 13.09 -8.17 -9.86
C GLU A 217 14.42 -7.80 -10.51
N ARG A 218 14.59 -6.55 -10.94
CA ARG A 218 15.86 -6.06 -11.48
C ARG A 218 16.97 -6.04 -10.44
N ILE A 219 16.68 -5.57 -9.22
CA ILE A 219 17.67 -5.53 -8.13
C ILE A 219 18.16 -6.94 -7.80
N PHE A 220 17.25 -7.92 -7.69
CA PHE A 220 17.56 -9.31 -7.37
C PHE A 220 17.86 -10.20 -8.59
N SER A 221 18.06 -9.62 -9.77
CA SER A 221 18.26 -10.41 -11.00
C SER A 221 19.47 -11.32 -10.89
N GLY A 222 19.23 -12.62 -11.08
CA GLY A 222 20.21 -13.70 -10.95
C GLY A 222 20.32 -14.32 -9.56
N HIS A 223 19.56 -13.80 -8.58
CA HIS A 223 19.51 -14.28 -7.19
C HIS A 223 18.08 -14.21 -6.64
N GLU A 224 17.12 -14.74 -7.40
CA GLU A 224 15.70 -14.72 -7.05
C GLU A 224 15.40 -15.49 -5.75
N GLU A 225 16.22 -16.49 -5.40
CA GLU A 225 16.14 -17.23 -4.15
C GLU A 225 16.37 -16.34 -2.92
N SER A 226 17.10 -15.23 -3.08
CA SER A 226 17.48 -14.33 -1.98
C SER A 226 16.44 -13.24 -1.69
N LYS A 227 15.36 -13.14 -2.48
CA LYS A 227 14.30 -12.10 -2.32
C LYS A 227 13.71 -12.07 -0.90
N HIS A 228 13.53 -13.24 -0.30
CA HIS A 228 12.95 -13.41 1.03
C HIS A 228 13.85 -12.89 2.18
N LEU A 229 15.13 -12.61 1.90
CA LEU A 229 16.09 -12.07 2.87
C LEU A 229 16.10 -10.54 2.90
N LEU A 230 15.30 -9.88 2.04
CA LEU A 230 15.16 -8.42 2.05
C LEU A 230 14.50 -7.96 3.35
N ASP A 231 15.26 -7.25 4.18
CA ASP A 231 14.76 -6.70 5.45
C ASP A 231 14.29 -5.23 5.32
N GLU A 232 13.51 -4.78 6.32
CA GLU A 232 12.98 -3.41 6.40
C GLU A 232 14.09 -2.35 6.41
N SER A 233 15.19 -2.60 7.14
CA SER A 233 16.28 -1.64 7.27
C SER A 233 16.94 -1.40 5.91
N THR A 234 17.15 -2.46 5.14
CA THR A 234 17.67 -2.40 3.78
C THR A 234 16.77 -1.57 2.87
N VAL A 235 15.46 -1.82 2.87
CA VAL A 235 14.49 -1.01 2.10
C VAL A 235 14.54 0.46 2.52
N TYR A 236 14.60 0.74 3.82
CA TYR A 236 14.66 2.10 4.33
C TYR A 236 15.91 2.87 3.86
N GLN A 237 17.08 2.22 3.83
CA GLN A 237 18.30 2.86 3.32
C GLN A 237 18.29 3.08 1.80
N LEU A 238 17.60 2.20 1.05
CA LEU A 238 17.65 2.22 -0.42
C LEU A 238 16.53 3.05 -1.06
N GLN A 239 15.34 3.09 -0.47
CA GLN A 239 14.21 3.80 -1.06
C GLN A 239 14.54 5.28 -1.29
N ASN A 240 14.00 5.88 -2.36
CA ASN A 240 14.25 7.27 -2.78
C ASN A 240 15.67 7.56 -3.34
N LEU A 241 16.59 6.59 -3.34
CA LEU A 241 17.88 6.72 -3.99
C LEU A 241 17.76 6.53 -5.51
N THR A 242 18.61 7.22 -6.27
CA THR A 242 18.70 7.12 -7.73
C THR A 242 20.16 7.04 -8.18
N PRO A 243 20.82 5.88 -8.01
CA PRO A 243 22.25 5.73 -8.26
C PRO A 243 22.70 6.03 -9.70
N ALA A 244 21.86 5.79 -10.71
CA ALA A 244 22.20 6.10 -12.10
C ALA A 244 22.21 7.62 -12.40
N TRP A 245 21.51 8.43 -11.60
CA TRP A 245 21.38 9.88 -11.83
C TRP A 245 22.11 10.73 -10.78
N CYS A 246 22.51 10.14 -9.65
CA CYS A 246 23.05 10.84 -8.50
C CYS A 246 24.34 10.18 -8.00
N ASN A 247 25.47 10.86 -8.21
CA ASN A 247 26.78 10.37 -7.74
C ASN A 247 26.83 10.19 -6.21
N ASN A 248 26.13 11.04 -5.45
CA ASN A 248 26.08 10.91 -3.99
C ASN A 248 25.34 9.64 -3.55
N ASP A 249 24.24 9.30 -4.23
CA ASP A 249 23.49 8.08 -3.94
C ASP A 249 24.30 6.84 -4.32
N ARG A 250 25.04 6.93 -5.44
CA ARG A 250 25.98 5.89 -5.87
C ARG A 250 27.03 5.61 -4.80
N LEU A 251 27.74 6.65 -4.35
CA LEU A 251 28.76 6.53 -3.30
C LEU A 251 28.17 6.01 -1.98
N TYR A 252 26.97 6.48 -1.64
CA TYR A 252 26.26 6.00 -0.45
C TYR A 252 25.97 4.49 -0.52
N ILE A 253 25.48 3.98 -1.67
CA ILE A 253 25.20 2.56 -1.85
C ILE A 253 26.48 1.73 -1.75
N GLN A 254 27.57 2.15 -2.40
CA GLN A 254 28.87 1.46 -2.32
C GLN A 254 29.37 1.37 -0.88
N GLU A 255 29.30 2.48 -0.16
CA GLU A 255 29.69 2.53 1.25
C GLU A 255 28.76 1.69 2.14
N ALA A 256 27.47 1.60 1.80
CA ALA A 256 26.50 0.79 2.51
C ALA A 256 26.79 -0.72 2.37
N PHE A 257 27.19 -1.18 1.17
CA PHE A 257 27.70 -2.53 0.96
C PHE A 257 29.00 -2.76 1.73
N ARG A 258 29.99 -1.86 1.60
CA ARG A 258 31.29 -1.98 2.29
C ARG A 258 31.16 -2.09 3.81
N LYS A 259 30.21 -1.36 4.41
CA LYS A 259 29.93 -1.39 5.85
C LYS A 259 28.92 -2.46 6.27
N LYS A 260 28.40 -3.25 5.32
CA LYS A 260 27.34 -4.26 5.54
C LYS A 260 26.14 -3.71 6.33
N ILE A 261 25.68 -2.51 5.97
CA ILE A 261 24.49 -1.90 6.60
C ILE A 261 23.19 -2.27 5.88
N ILE A 262 23.29 -2.74 4.63
CA ILE A 262 22.21 -3.29 3.81
C ILE A 262 22.48 -4.76 3.51
N PHE A 263 21.42 -5.53 3.26
CA PHE A 263 21.47 -6.98 3.00
C PHE A 263 22.21 -7.78 4.07
N LYS A 264 22.02 -7.43 5.35
CA LYS A 264 22.76 -8.02 6.48
C LYS A 264 22.60 -9.53 6.59
N SER A 265 21.43 -10.04 6.21
CA SER A 265 21.07 -11.45 6.23
C SER A 265 21.69 -12.28 5.10
N ILE A 266 22.38 -11.64 4.15
CA ILE A 266 23.05 -12.31 3.03
C ILE A 266 24.55 -12.41 3.36
N GLU A 267 25.07 -13.65 3.37
CA GLU A 267 26.48 -13.94 3.67
C GLU A 267 27.33 -14.15 2.42
N SER A 268 26.73 -14.58 1.31
CA SER A 268 27.45 -14.82 0.06
C SER A 268 27.93 -13.50 -0.57
N GLU A 269 29.25 -13.34 -0.65
CA GLU A 269 29.91 -12.20 -1.30
C GLU A 269 29.60 -12.12 -2.81
N GLU A 270 29.39 -13.26 -3.46
CA GLU A 270 28.98 -13.31 -4.87
C GLU A 270 27.62 -12.63 -5.06
N ILE A 271 26.64 -12.99 -4.21
CA ILE A 271 25.29 -12.41 -4.24
C ILE A 271 25.37 -10.91 -3.93
N LEU A 272 26.11 -10.53 -2.88
CA LEU A 272 26.25 -9.11 -2.51
C LEU A 272 26.88 -8.28 -3.63
N THR A 273 27.92 -8.80 -4.29
CA THR A 273 28.57 -8.14 -5.43
C THR A 273 27.58 -7.93 -6.57
N ARG A 274 26.75 -8.93 -6.87
CA ARG A 274 25.73 -8.84 -7.92
C ARG A 274 24.62 -7.84 -7.58
N LEU A 275 24.13 -7.87 -6.34
CA LEU A 275 23.15 -6.90 -5.85
C LEU A 275 23.68 -5.47 -5.92
N GLU A 276 24.95 -5.26 -5.56
CA GLU A 276 25.61 -3.95 -5.69
C GLU A 276 25.62 -3.48 -7.16
N GLN A 277 26.05 -4.32 -8.10
CA GLN A 277 26.04 -3.99 -9.53
C GLN A 277 24.64 -3.64 -10.05
N ASN A 278 23.63 -4.44 -9.67
CA ASN A 278 22.25 -4.23 -10.08
C ASN A 278 21.69 -2.92 -9.51
N LEU A 279 21.99 -2.61 -8.25
CA LEU A 279 21.60 -1.34 -7.63
C LEU A 279 22.30 -0.15 -8.28
N LEU A 280 23.61 -0.20 -8.47
CA LEU A 280 24.37 0.92 -9.04
C LEU A 280 23.98 1.23 -10.49
N SER A 281 23.40 0.26 -11.21
CA SER A 281 22.89 0.40 -12.58
C SER A 281 21.37 0.64 -12.66
N PHE A 282 20.70 0.82 -11.53
CA PHE A 282 19.25 0.98 -11.47
C PHE A 282 18.80 2.32 -12.11
N PRO A 283 17.99 2.30 -13.20
CA PRO A 283 17.66 3.48 -13.99
C PRO A 283 16.41 4.17 -13.45
N GLY A 284 16.49 4.70 -12.24
CA GLY A 284 15.35 5.38 -11.64
C GLY A 284 15.50 5.62 -10.15
N ILE A 285 14.40 6.03 -9.54
CA ILE A 285 14.26 6.09 -8.09
C ILE A 285 13.85 4.70 -7.60
N ILE A 286 14.63 4.14 -6.67
CA ILE A 286 14.30 2.87 -6.02
C ILE A 286 12.98 3.04 -5.25
N PRO A 287 11.90 2.35 -5.66
CA PRO A 287 10.59 2.53 -5.06
C PRO A 287 10.42 1.63 -3.83
N SER A 288 9.36 1.90 -3.07
CA SER A 288 8.86 1.04 -1.99
C SER A 288 7.37 1.31 -1.78
N ILE A 289 6.68 0.47 -0.99
CA ILE A 289 5.27 0.71 -0.61
C ILE A 289 5.11 2.07 0.09
N GLN A 290 6.11 2.50 0.86
CA GLN A 290 6.10 3.83 1.50
C GLN A 290 6.16 4.95 0.45
N THR A 291 7.05 4.85 -0.53
CA THR A 291 7.12 5.85 -1.62
C THR A 291 5.84 5.88 -2.46
N PHE A 292 5.19 4.74 -2.67
CA PHE A 292 3.88 4.66 -3.31
C PHE A 292 2.86 5.52 -2.54
N HIS A 293 2.77 5.38 -1.22
CA HIS A 293 1.86 6.20 -0.42
C HIS A 293 2.17 7.70 -0.51
N GLN A 294 3.45 8.08 -0.52
CA GLN A 294 3.86 9.48 -0.67
C GLN A 294 3.48 10.02 -2.04
N ASN A 295 3.80 9.28 -3.10
CA ASN A 295 3.55 9.65 -4.48
C ASN A 295 2.06 9.67 -4.83
N MET A 296 1.26 8.77 -4.26
CA MET A 296 -0.20 8.80 -4.39
C MET A 296 -0.81 10.07 -3.80
N LYS A 297 -0.28 10.57 -2.67
CA LYS A 297 -0.74 11.85 -2.10
C LYS A 297 -0.51 13.01 -3.07
N TYR A 298 0.61 13.00 -3.80
CA TYR A 298 0.90 14.00 -4.81
C TYR A 298 0.00 13.85 -6.04
N LEU A 299 -0.10 12.64 -6.61
CA LEU A 299 -0.96 12.35 -7.76
C LEU A 299 -2.42 12.75 -7.51
N THR A 300 -2.94 12.42 -6.31
CA THR A 300 -4.32 12.70 -5.92
C THR A 300 -4.67 14.19 -5.95
N ILE A 301 -3.69 15.09 -5.81
CA ILE A 301 -3.93 16.54 -5.95
C ILE A 301 -4.39 16.85 -7.38
N GLY A 302 -3.64 16.38 -8.37
CA GLY A 302 -3.97 16.56 -9.78
C GLY A 302 -5.30 15.90 -10.14
N VAL A 303 -5.52 14.66 -9.67
CA VAL A 303 -6.78 13.93 -9.88
C VAL A 303 -7.97 14.74 -9.40
N LYS A 304 -7.95 15.22 -8.15
CA LYS A 304 -9.05 16.00 -7.57
C LYS A 304 -9.32 17.31 -8.30
N ILE A 305 -8.27 17.95 -8.83
CA ILE A 305 -8.40 19.15 -9.66
C ILE A 305 -9.16 18.80 -10.95
N LEU A 306 -8.79 17.71 -11.63
CA LEU A 306 -9.46 17.26 -12.84
C LEU A 306 -10.91 16.83 -12.57
N GLU A 307 -11.16 16.06 -11.52
CA GLU A 307 -12.52 15.68 -11.09
C GLU A 307 -13.42 16.91 -10.89
N LYS A 308 -12.85 17.97 -10.28
CA LYS A 308 -13.58 19.19 -9.97
C LYS A 308 -13.89 20.00 -11.24
N TYR A 309 -12.89 20.33 -12.05
CA TYR A 309 -13.02 21.34 -13.10
C TYR A 309 -13.14 20.80 -14.53
N VAL A 310 -12.81 19.53 -14.78
CA VAL A 310 -12.76 18.97 -16.15
C VAL A 310 -13.68 17.77 -16.30
N GLU A 311 -13.58 16.78 -15.43
CA GLU A 311 -14.30 15.51 -15.56
C GLU A 311 -15.82 15.71 -15.43
N VAL A 312 -16.58 15.20 -16.38
CA VAL A 312 -18.03 15.03 -16.24
C VAL A 312 -18.32 13.58 -15.87
N LYS A 313 -18.79 13.36 -14.64
CA LYS A 313 -19.13 12.01 -14.18
C LYS A 313 -20.40 11.54 -14.90
N PRO A 314 -20.43 10.30 -15.42
CA PRO A 314 -21.64 9.78 -16.04
C PRO A 314 -22.78 9.75 -15.02
N PRO A 315 -24.05 9.94 -15.46
CA PRO A 315 -25.20 9.85 -14.57
C PRO A 315 -25.16 8.52 -13.83
N ALA A 316 -25.42 8.56 -12.52
CA ALA A 316 -25.45 7.37 -11.70
C ALA A 316 -26.49 6.41 -12.28
N GLY A 317 -26.03 5.28 -12.83
CA GLY A 317 -26.94 4.23 -13.27
C GLY A 317 -27.68 3.65 -12.07
N LYS A 318 -28.82 3.00 -12.31
CA LYS A 318 -29.57 2.28 -11.26
C LYS A 318 -28.61 1.40 -10.45
N LYS A 319 -28.68 1.51 -9.12
CA LYS A 319 -27.77 0.90 -8.11
C LYS A 319 -27.68 -0.64 -8.12
N SER A 320 -28.27 -1.33 -9.11
CA SER A 320 -28.57 -2.76 -9.04
C SER A 320 -27.55 -3.68 -9.72
N ASP A 321 -26.52 -3.14 -10.40
CA ASP A 321 -25.57 -4.00 -11.12
C ASP A 321 -24.29 -4.22 -10.31
N ILE A 322 -24.20 -5.40 -9.69
CA ILE A 322 -23.10 -5.85 -8.82
C ILE A 322 -21.78 -5.92 -9.61
N THR A 323 -21.85 -5.93 -10.95
CA THR A 323 -20.70 -5.98 -11.86
C THR A 323 -20.11 -4.61 -12.22
N ARG A 324 -20.74 -3.49 -11.83
CA ARG A 324 -20.31 -2.16 -12.26
C ARG A 324 -19.11 -1.68 -11.45
N THR A 325 -17.91 -1.90 -11.97
CA THR A 325 -16.71 -1.14 -11.61
C THR A 325 -17.02 0.35 -11.74
N LYS A 326 -16.73 1.14 -10.70
CA LYS A 326 -16.83 2.60 -10.81
C LYS A 326 -15.88 3.05 -11.91
N PRO A 327 -16.34 3.85 -12.90
CA PRO A 327 -15.49 4.22 -14.03
C PRO A 327 -14.29 5.05 -13.55
N ASP A 328 -13.12 4.71 -14.07
CA ASP A 328 -11.85 5.37 -13.78
C ASP A 328 -11.83 6.80 -14.35
N LEU A 329 -11.09 7.71 -13.71
CA LEU A 329 -10.94 9.10 -14.16
C LEU A 329 -10.42 9.16 -15.61
N PHE A 330 -9.45 8.30 -15.97
CA PHE A 330 -8.90 8.28 -17.32
C PHE A 330 -9.94 7.81 -18.33
N ASP A 331 -10.77 6.84 -17.98
CA ASP A 331 -11.84 6.35 -18.85
C ASP A 331 -12.91 7.43 -19.06
N ASN A 332 -13.29 8.16 -18.00
CA ASN A 332 -14.27 9.25 -18.10
C ASN A 332 -13.74 10.38 -18.98
N LEU A 333 -12.51 10.84 -18.74
CA LEU A 333 -11.90 11.91 -19.55
C LEU A 333 -11.70 11.47 -21.01
N SER A 334 -11.37 10.20 -21.25
CA SER A 334 -11.18 9.68 -22.61
C SER A 334 -12.46 9.64 -23.44
N ARG A 335 -13.65 9.61 -22.81
CA ARG A 335 -14.94 9.68 -23.53
C ARG A 335 -15.23 11.07 -24.11
N ASP A 336 -14.71 12.11 -23.45
CA ASP A 336 -14.86 13.50 -23.87
C ASP A 336 -13.70 13.97 -24.77
N TRP A 337 -12.83 13.05 -25.20
CA TRP A 337 -11.65 13.35 -25.99
C TRP A 337 -11.86 13.05 -27.48
N PHE A 338 -11.56 14.04 -28.33
CA PHE A 338 -11.76 13.97 -29.77
C PHE A 338 -10.44 14.19 -30.51
N VAL A 339 -10.03 13.20 -31.32
CA VAL A 339 -8.76 13.23 -32.07
C VAL A 339 -8.65 14.44 -33.01
N ASP A 340 -9.75 14.81 -33.67
CA ASP A 340 -9.84 15.92 -34.62
C ASP A 340 -9.49 17.27 -33.96
N LYS A 341 -9.82 17.40 -32.67
CA LYS A 341 -9.55 18.59 -31.85
C LYS A 341 -8.14 18.58 -31.24
N ALA A 342 -7.49 17.42 -31.20
CA ALA A 342 -6.19 17.21 -30.56
C ALA A 342 -5.00 17.21 -31.55
N ALA A 343 -5.25 17.36 -32.86
CA ALA A 343 -4.28 17.11 -33.94
C ALA A 343 -3.00 17.99 -33.90
N LYS A 344 -2.92 19.01 -33.03
CA LYS A 344 -1.75 19.91 -32.89
C LYS A 344 -1.30 20.17 -31.44
N SER A 345 -1.64 19.31 -30.48
CA SER A 345 -1.63 19.72 -29.07
C SER A 345 -0.66 18.97 -28.15
N LEU A 346 0.62 19.31 -28.22
CA LEU A 346 1.60 19.00 -27.17
C LEU A 346 2.04 20.29 -26.50
N GLN A 347 1.74 20.44 -25.20
CA GLN A 347 2.09 21.64 -24.44
C GLN A 347 3.61 21.65 -24.16
N THR A 348 4.30 22.69 -24.61
CA THR A 348 5.76 22.87 -24.42
C THR A 348 6.12 24.03 -23.52
N ASP A 349 5.21 24.99 -23.37
CA ASP A 349 5.30 26.13 -22.48
C ASP A 349 3.89 26.47 -21.97
N HIS A 350 3.74 27.42 -21.04
CA HIS A 350 2.46 27.75 -20.43
C HIS A 350 1.35 28.03 -21.46
N GLU A 351 1.68 28.76 -22.53
CA GLU A 351 0.77 29.12 -23.63
C GLU A 351 1.11 28.44 -24.97
N LYS A 352 2.24 27.74 -25.06
CA LYS A 352 2.75 27.22 -26.34
C LYS A 352 2.44 25.74 -26.53
N PHE A 353 1.87 25.44 -27.70
CA PHE A 353 1.57 24.08 -28.15
C PHE A 353 2.26 23.82 -29.49
N ILE A 354 2.74 22.59 -29.67
CA ILE A 354 3.29 22.10 -30.94
C ILE A 354 2.53 20.86 -31.40
N ALA A 355 2.57 20.58 -32.70
CA ALA A 355 2.00 19.34 -33.23
C ALA A 355 2.87 18.14 -32.83
N PRO A 356 2.34 17.15 -32.07
CA PRO A 356 3.09 15.94 -31.76
C PRO A 356 3.09 14.97 -32.95
N ALA A 357 4.02 14.01 -32.92
CA ALA A 357 4.07 12.93 -33.91
C ALA A 357 2.91 11.93 -33.76
N VAL A 358 2.44 11.70 -32.53
CA VAL A 358 1.32 10.80 -32.20
C VAL A 358 0.47 11.46 -31.13
N VAL A 359 -0.86 11.41 -31.29
CA VAL A 359 -1.82 11.84 -30.28
C VAL A 359 -2.67 10.64 -29.87
N ASN A 360 -2.94 10.49 -28.58
CA ASN A 360 -3.91 9.55 -28.06
C ASN A 360 -4.54 10.08 -26.78
N ALA A 361 -5.74 9.60 -26.45
CA ALA A 361 -6.50 10.05 -25.28
C ALA A 361 -5.69 9.94 -23.98
N HIS A 362 -5.05 8.80 -23.75
CA HIS A 362 -4.27 8.55 -22.53
C HIS A 362 -3.11 9.56 -22.36
N GLY A 363 -2.40 9.84 -23.45
CA GLY A 363 -1.34 10.85 -23.50
C GLY A 363 -1.88 12.24 -23.22
N SER A 364 -3.01 12.62 -23.82
CA SER A 364 -3.70 13.90 -23.55
C SER A 364 -4.15 14.02 -22.09
N VAL A 365 -4.70 12.96 -21.48
CA VAL A 365 -5.08 12.95 -20.06
C VAL A 365 -3.83 13.10 -19.18
N ALA A 366 -2.74 12.42 -19.51
CA ALA A 366 -1.46 12.56 -18.81
C ALA A 366 -0.92 13.99 -18.88
N GLN A 367 -0.96 14.66 -20.05
CA GLN A 367 -0.53 16.07 -20.15
C GLN A 367 -1.42 16.98 -19.29
N LEU A 368 -2.74 16.72 -19.28
CA LEU A 368 -3.69 17.51 -18.51
C LEU A 368 -3.49 17.32 -17.00
N LEU A 369 -3.17 16.10 -16.55
CA LEU A 369 -2.82 15.84 -15.16
C LEU A 369 -1.50 16.52 -14.77
N VAL A 370 -0.51 16.53 -15.66
CA VAL A 370 0.73 17.30 -15.49
C VAL A 370 0.43 18.79 -15.35
N ALA A 371 -0.45 19.36 -16.19
CA ALA A 371 -0.87 20.75 -16.07
C ALA A 371 -1.58 21.04 -14.73
N ALA A 372 -2.47 20.16 -14.29
CA ALA A 372 -3.13 20.27 -12.98
C ALA A 372 -2.12 20.25 -11.82
N LEU A 373 -1.12 19.35 -11.86
CA LEU A 373 -0.05 19.27 -10.87
C LEU A 373 0.95 20.41 -10.94
N ARG A 374 1.07 21.09 -12.08
CA ARG A 374 1.94 22.27 -12.26
C ARG A 374 1.34 23.52 -11.61
N TYR A 375 0.02 23.67 -11.67
CA TYR A 375 -0.70 24.83 -11.15
C TYR A 375 -1.46 24.55 -9.86
N PHE A 376 -1.19 23.43 -9.19
CA PHE A 376 -2.02 22.94 -8.10
C PHE A 376 -2.28 23.92 -6.93
N PRO A 377 -1.35 24.81 -6.52
CA PRO A 377 -1.61 25.78 -5.45
C PRO A 377 -2.62 26.85 -5.85
N LEU A 378 -2.82 27.04 -7.15
CA LEU A 378 -3.72 28.02 -7.75
C LEU A 378 -5.05 27.39 -8.19
N LEU A 379 -5.16 26.06 -8.10
CA LEU A 379 -6.34 25.29 -8.51
C LEU A 379 -7.01 24.56 -7.33
N SER A 380 -6.31 24.40 -6.21
CA SER A 380 -6.77 23.62 -5.05
C SER A 380 -6.44 24.30 -3.73
N SER A 381 -6.97 23.76 -2.63
CA SER A 381 -6.61 24.16 -1.26
C SER A 381 -5.30 23.54 -0.77
N GLU A 382 -4.55 22.86 -1.63
CA GLU A 382 -3.26 22.25 -1.31
C GLU A 382 -2.14 23.15 -1.80
N GLY A 383 -1.25 23.57 -0.90
CA GLY A 383 -0.01 24.27 -1.24
C GLY A 383 1.20 23.32 -1.27
N PRO A 384 2.35 23.75 -1.82
CA PRO A 384 3.60 23.02 -1.71
C PRO A 384 4.02 22.86 -0.24
N LEU A 385 4.91 21.92 0.04
CA LEU A 385 5.46 21.79 1.40
C LEU A 385 6.33 23.01 1.73
N GLN A 386 6.26 23.47 2.96
CA GLN A 386 7.11 24.55 3.43
C GLN A 386 8.58 24.10 3.45
N ASP A 387 9.47 24.93 2.93
CA ASP A 387 10.91 24.70 3.03
C ASP A 387 11.42 25.00 4.46
N PHE A 388 12.54 24.38 4.84
CA PHE A 388 13.12 24.57 6.18
C PHE A 388 13.48 26.05 6.42
N ARG A 389 12.74 26.72 7.30
CA ARG A 389 12.82 28.18 7.58
C ARG A 389 12.53 29.06 6.35
N GLY A 390 11.79 28.54 5.38
CA GLY A 390 11.59 29.17 4.08
C GLY A 390 10.19 29.75 3.85
N GLU A 391 10.11 30.47 2.74
CA GLU A 391 8.90 30.98 2.13
C GLU A 391 7.88 29.87 1.87
N CYS A 392 6.60 30.24 1.91
CA CYS A 392 5.50 29.35 1.65
C CYS A 392 4.55 30.04 0.68
N GLU A 393 4.04 29.29 -0.30
CA GLU A 393 2.94 29.75 -1.11
C GLU A 393 1.64 29.21 -0.51
N ALA A 394 0.88 30.12 0.11
CA ALA A 394 -0.47 29.81 0.54
C ALA A 394 -1.33 29.47 -0.69
N PRO A 395 -2.06 28.35 -0.69
CA PRO A 395 -2.94 28.01 -1.80
C PRO A 395 -4.03 29.07 -1.93
N LEU A 396 -4.16 29.62 -3.14
CA LEU A 396 -5.16 30.65 -3.47
C LEU A 396 -5.78 30.29 -4.81
N VAL A 397 -6.99 29.71 -4.75
CA VAL A 397 -7.70 29.29 -5.95
C VAL A 397 -8.02 30.51 -6.82
N SER A 398 -7.48 30.53 -8.03
CA SER A 398 -7.67 31.61 -8.99
C SER A 398 -8.61 31.19 -10.12
N SER A 399 -9.60 32.04 -10.39
CA SER A 399 -10.53 31.85 -11.52
C SER A 399 -9.78 31.80 -12.86
N ASP A 400 -8.71 32.58 -13.00
CA ASP A 400 -7.92 32.64 -14.24
C ASP A 400 -7.17 31.33 -14.48
N TYR A 401 -6.60 30.72 -13.45
CA TYR A 401 -5.96 29.41 -13.58
C TYR A 401 -6.95 28.29 -13.86
N ILE A 402 -8.20 28.39 -13.38
CA ILE A 402 -9.28 27.46 -13.75
C ILE A 402 -9.60 27.59 -15.24
N LYS A 403 -9.73 28.82 -15.76
CA LYS A 403 -9.92 29.06 -17.21
C LYS A 403 -8.74 28.53 -18.02
N LEU A 404 -7.50 28.79 -17.59
CA LEU A 404 -6.29 28.27 -18.25
C LEU A 404 -6.27 26.75 -18.31
N LEU A 405 -6.64 26.06 -17.23
CA LEU A 405 -6.72 24.60 -17.22
C LEU A 405 -7.78 24.11 -18.23
N CYS A 406 -8.94 24.76 -18.29
CA CYS A 406 -10.00 24.39 -19.23
C CYS A 406 -9.61 24.69 -20.68
N GLN A 407 -8.97 25.82 -20.96
CA GLN A 407 -8.38 26.12 -22.26
C GLN A 407 -7.32 25.08 -22.64
N THR A 408 -6.46 24.70 -21.71
CA THR A 408 -5.46 23.63 -21.93
C THR A 408 -6.18 22.31 -22.27
N ALA A 409 -7.26 21.96 -21.58
CA ALA A 409 -8.06 20.78 -21.90
C ALA A 409 -8.66 20.87 -23.33
N SER A 410 -9.25 22.01 -23.70
CA SER A 410 -9.76 22.23 -25.06
C SER A 410 -8.67 22.06 -26.12
N GLN A 411 -7.49 22.66 -25.90
CA GLN A 411 -6.35 22.53 -26.81
C GLN A 411 -5.91 21.07 -26.93
N LEU A 412 -5.91 20.30 -25.84
CA LEU A 412 -5.57 18.88 -25.82
C LEU A 412 -6.64 17.95 -26.45
N GLY A 413 -7.76 18.51 -26.93
CA GLY A 413 -8.84 17.82 -27.62
C GLY A 413 -10.01 17.38 -26.75
N PHE A 414 -10.09 17.81 -25.50
CA PHE A 414 -11.24 17.53 -24.63
C PHE A 414 -12.37 18.53 -24.85
N ASP A 415 -13.62 18.07 -24.89
CA ASP A 415 -14.78 18.96 -25.01
C ASP A 415 -15.99 18.43 -24.24
N ASN A 416 -16.37 19.15 -23.19
CA ASN A 416 -17.55 18.87 -22.39
C ASN A 416 -18.12 20.15 -21.75
N GLU A 417 -19.24 20.02 -21.06
CA GLU A 417 -19.95 21.16 -20.46
C GLU A 417 -19.11 21.94 -19.42
N LYS A 418 -18.26 21.28 -18.63
CA LYS A 418 -17.41 21.95 -17.63
C LYS A 418 -16.33 22.79 -18.31
N ILE A 419 -15.69 22.23 -19.32
CA ILE A 419 -14.69 22.92 -20.13
C ILE A 419 -15.32 24.15 -20.80
N ARG A 420 -16.49 23.99 -21.45
CA ARG A 420 -17.21 25.08 -22.13
C ARG A 420 -17.69 26.17 -21.16
N LYS A 421 -18.09 25.81 -19.93
CA LYS A 421 -18.52 26.77 -18.91
C LYS A 421 -17.41 27.76 -18.52
N HIS A 422 -16.16 27.32 -18.60
CA HIS A 422 -14.98 28.13 -18.27
C HIS A 422 -14.25 28.62 -19.53
N ALA A 423 -14.90 28.59 -20.70
CA ALA A 423 -14.37 29.16 -21.93
C ALA A 423 -14.38 30.70 -21.87
N GLY A 424 -13.35 31.31 -22.46
CA GLY A 424 -13.16 32.76 -22.52
C GLY A 424 -11.68 33.11 -22.50
N ASP A 425 -11.34 34.32 -22.92
CA ASP A 425 -9.94 34.78 -22.91
C ASP A 425 -9.42 34.91 -21.47
N VAL A 426 -8.17 34.51 -21.29
CA VAL A 426 -7.45 34.68 -20.02
C VAL A 426 -6.09 35.26 -20.35
N GLN A 427 -5.75 36.38 -19.70
CA GLN A 427 -4.37 36.86 -19.65
C GLN A 427 -3.85 36.55 -18.27
N ILE A 428 -2.82 35.72 -18.20
CA ILE A 428 -2.20 35.34 -16.94
C ILE A 428 -0.85 36.02 -16.87
N ASP A 429 -0.67 36.81 -15.81
CA ASP A 429 0.66 37.20 -15.38
C ASP A 429 1.31 36.00 -14.67
N TYR A 430 2.13 35.27 -15.42
CA TYR A 430 2.80 34.07 -14.91
C TYR A 430 3.78 34.45 -13.81
N ARG A 431 3.62 33.79 -12.65
CA ARG A 431 4.44 34.10 -11.48
C ARG A 431 5.91 33.79 -11.79
N GLN A 432 6.74 34.81 -11.66
CA GLN A 432 8.19 34.64 -11.65
C GLN A 432 8.62 34.32 -10.23
N TYR A 433 8.97 33.07 -9.99
CA TYR A 433 9.57 32.65 -8.74
C TYR A 433 11.08 32.85 -8.81
N GLU A 434 11.66 33.58 -7.85
CA GLU A 434 13.11 33.61 -7.66
C GLU A 434 13.61 32.21 -7.33
N LYS A 435 14.81 31.82 -7.78
CA LYS A 435 15.39 30.49 -7.52
C LYS A 435 15.81 30.42 -6.05
N PRO A 436 15.04 29.75 -5.16
CA PRO A 436 15.37 29.76 -3.73
C PRO A 436 16.60 28.87 -3.46
N PHE A 437 17.22 28.97 -2.29
CA PHE A 437 18.22 27.98 -1.87
C PHE A 437 17.52 26.74 -1.30
N ALA A 438 17.77 25.56 -1.86
CA ALA A 438 17.20 24.30 -1.38
C ALA A 438 18.06 23.66 -0.29
N ARG A 439 17.52 23.55 0.94
CA ARG A 439 18.14 22.72 2.00
C ARG A 439 17.70 21.26 1.95
N MET A 440 16.43 21.00 1.63
CA MET A 440 15.90 19.65 1.46
C MET A 440 15.80 19.28 -0.01
N ARG A 441 16.33 18.10 -0.35
CA ARG A 441 16.28 17.55 -1.70
C ARG A 441 15.02 16.72 -1.86
N TRP A 442 14.09 17.16 -2.71
CA TRP A 442 12.85 16.45 -2.98
C TRP A 442 13.14 15.12 -3.67
N ARG A 443 12.50 14.04 -3.22
CA ARG A 443 12.67 12.68 -3.77
C ARG A 443 11.37 11.93 -4.03
N SER A 444 10.29 12.32 -3.36
CA SER A 444 8.97 11.70 -3.49
C SER A 444 7.89 12.57 -2.84
N GLY A 445 6.64 12.27 -3.15
CA GLY A 445 5.46 12.93 -2.61
C GLY A 445 5.31 14.38 -3.04
N LYS A 446 4.56 15.15 -2.25
CA LYS A 446 4.26 16.56 -2.56
C LYS A 446 5.57 17.37 -2.56
N PRO A 447 5.85 18.18 -3.60
CA PRO A 447 7.10 18.92 -3.67
C PRO A 447 7.18 20.01 -2.58
N PRO A 448 8.38 20.28 -2.02
CA PRO A 448 8.64 21.51 -1.30
C PRO A 448 8.59 22.72 -2.24
N PHE A 449 8.42 23.91 -1.68
CA PHE A 449 8.27 25.16 -2.43
C PHE A 449 9.37 25.35 -3.48
N TYR A 450 10.64 25.17 -3.13
CA TYR A 450 11.76 25.20 -4.09
C TYR A 450 11.56 24.28 -5.31
N SER A 451 11.15 23.05 -5.08
CA SER A 451 10.95 22.10 -6.19
C SER A 451 9.75 22.49 -7.02
N PHE A 452 8.68 22.97 -6.37
CA PHE A 452 7.49 23.46 -7.05
C PHE A 452 7.80 24.63 -7.99
N THR A 453 8.59 25.63 -7.58
CA THR A 453 8.90 26.80 -8.44
C THR A 453 9.64 26.40 -9.73
N LEU A 454 10.50 25.39 -9.65
CA LEU A 454 11.16 24.80 -10.82
C LEU A 454 10.18 24.02 -11.71
N LEU A 455 9.30 23.23 -11.10
CA LEU A 455 8.29 22.47 -11.83
C LEU A 455 7.26 23.37 -12.50
N TYR A 456 6.85 24.47 -11.87
CA TYR A 456 5.89 25.43 -12.42
C TYR A 456 6.31 25.86 -13.84
N ASN A 457 7.59 26.22 -13.99
CA ASN A 457 8.16 26.71 -15.25
C ASN A 457 8.59 25.61 -16.23
N GLN A 458 8.66 24.34 -15.81
CA GLN A 458 9.36 23.32 -16.62
C GLN A 458 8.64 21.97 -16.73
N SER A 459 7.60 21.72 -15.94
CA SER A 459 6.86 20.44 -15.88
C SER A 459 5.99 20.20 -17.12
N PHE A 460 6.61 20.07 -18.29
CA PHE A 460 5.92 19.78 -19.56
C PHE A 460 6.23 18.37 -20.03
N MET A 461 5.29 17.74 -20.74
CA MET A 461 5.43 16.35 -21.19
C MET A 461 6.73 16.09 -21.97
N LEU A 462 7.10 16.99 -22.88
CA LEU A 462 8.35 16.85 -23.65
C LEU A 462 9.60 16.87 -22.76
N ARG A 463 9.61 17.70 -21.70
CA ARG A 463 10.73 17.79 -20.75
C ARG A 463 10.76 16.63 -19.76
N LEU A 464 9.59 16.13 -19.37
CA LEU A 464 9.47 15.01 -18.44
C LEU A 464 9.74 13.65 -19.12
N PHE A 465 9.24 13.46 -20.33
CA PHE A 465 9.22 12.14 -20.97
C PHE A 465 10.03 12.04 -22.27
N GLY A 466 10.54 13.16 -22.80
CA GLY A 466 11.22 13.21 -24.10
C GLY A 466 12.63 12.63 -24.10
N LYS A 467 13.60 13.32 -23.50
CA LYS A 467 15.00 12.87 -23.43
C LYS A 467 15.34 12.28 -22.06
N PRO A 468 16.17 11.22 -21.99
CA PRO A 468 16.69 10.71 -20.72
C PRO A 468 17.46 11.79 -19.95
N PHE A 469 17.38 11.75 -18.63
CA PHE A 469 18.16 12.63 -17.76
C PHE A 469 19.61 12.14 -17.65
N GLY A 470 20.56 13.06 -17.75
CA GLY A 470 21.98 12.76 -17.53
C GLY A 470 22.34 12.63 -16.04
N PRO A 471 23.50 12.04 -15.72
CA PRO A 471 23.99 11.95 -14.35
C PRO A 471 24.32 13.33 -13.79
N SER A 472 24.11 13.48 -12.48
CA SER A 472 24.30 14.73 -11.75
C SER A 472 24.78 14.44 -10.32
N THR A 473 25.23 15.47 -9.60
CA THR A 473 25.49 15.35 -8.16
C THR A 473 24.20 15.28 -7.34
N VAL A 474 23.10 15.83 -7.86
CA VAL A 474 21.78 15.88 -7.22
C VAL A 474 20.70 15.77 -8.28
N PRO A 475 19.72 14.85 -8.14
CA PRO A 475 18.65 14.73 -9.11
C PRO A 475 17.82 16.02 -9.14
N SER A 476 17.51 16.49 -10.35
CA SER A 476 16.66 17.67 -10.54
C SER A 476 15.19 17.35 -10.21
N PRO A 477 14.37 18.34 -9.79
CA PRO A 477 12.94 18.13 -9.57
C PRO A 477 12.21 17.56 -10.80
N LEU A 478 12.60 17.95 -12.01
CA LEU A 478 12.05 17.37 -13.25
C LEU A 478 12.31 15.87 -13.35
N CYS A 479 13.52 15.44 -13.01
CA CYS A 479 13.90 14.03 -13.04
C CYS A 479 13.07 13.22 -12.02
N ILE A 480 12.90 13.79 -10.82
CA ILE A 480 12.07 13.18 -9.76
C ILE A 480 10.61 13.08 -10.19
N GLN A 481 10.01 14.18 -10.66
CA GLN A 481 8.62 14.19 -11.10
C GLN A 481 8.41 13.24 -12.31
N SER A 482 9.36 13.21 -13.25
CA SER A 482 9.32 12.28 -14.38
C SER A 482 9.24 10.83 -13.90
N ASN A 483 10.13 10.40 -13.00
CA ASN A 483 10.10 9.05 -12.46
C ASN A 483 8.75 8.75 -11.77
N ILE A 484 8.28 9.64 -10.88
CA ILE A 484 7.00 9.48 -10.18
C ILE A 484 5.84 9.27 -11.18
N LEU A 485 5.77 10.09 -12.22
CA LEU A 485 4.67 10.03 -13.18
C LEU A 485 4.79 8.86 -14.14
N ARG A 486 6.00 8.48 -14.58
CA ARG A 486 6.23 7.23 -15.33
C ARG A 486 5.71 6.03 -14.55
N SER A 487 5.96 6.02 -13.23
CA SER A 487 5.47 5.00 -12.30
C SER A 487 3.96 4.92 -12.17
N PHE A 488 3.20 5.98 -12.48
CA PHE A 488 1.74 5.91 -12.49
C PHE A 488 1.15 5.68 -13.87
N PHE A 489 1.78 6.23 -14.92
CA PHE A 489 1.25 6.16 -16.28
C PHE A 489 1.63 4.87 -17.01
N GLY A 490 2.55 4.08 -16.48
CA GLY A 490 3.00 2.86 -17.14
C GLY A 490 3.99 3.13 -18.28
N PHE A 491 4.73 4.24 -18.22
CA PHE A 491 5.67 4.67 -19.26
C PHE A 491 7.10 4.19 -18.96
N TYR A 492 7.27 2.88 -18.77
CA TYR A 492 8.55 2.23 -18.44
C TYR A 492 9.35 1.87 -19.68
#